data_AF-N4XQC5-F1
#
_entry.id   AF-N4XQC5-F1
#
_cell.length_a   1.000
_cell.length_b   1.000
_cell.length_c   1.000
_cell.angle_alpha   90.00
_cell.angle_beta   90.00
_cell.angle_gamma   90.00
#
_symmetry.space_group_name_H-M   'P 1'
#
loop_
_entity.id
_entity.type
_entity.pdbx_description
1 polymer ?
#
loop_
_entity_poly.entity_id
_entity_poly.type
_entity_poly.pdbx_seq_one_letter_code
_entity_poly.pdbx_strand_id
1 'polypeptide(L)'
;MLAGALCRLAADVPRASPHNVPQLARHLERVLVIRSAAESSPARASSRTYAYARAYATTTRATKPTATVKKAVKAAASEKTPPKKKAAPAKTTAKKPAAKKTKTTKKKPAAKKPAAKKRVKKVLTEEEKEKAKIRELRAKALKEPITQRSLSAFHVFVSEFARGKPSSNNQQLEKITNATKEFKALSPAQLEHYNHLANEQNAARKAEFNKWIMSYTPQQIRIANLARAYLRKKLAGKQKGHPSHTTRLIDPRHVKVALNPYTLFFRDRHATGDFKGIPVGDAAKLIGAEWKALNESEKQKYQSEANALAAKQ
;
A
#
# COMPACT_ATOMS: atom_id res chain seq x y z
N MET A 1 -31.37 -2.64 50.55
CA MET A 1 -30.43 -2.87 49.42
C MET A 1 -29.47 -1.72 49.10
N LEU A 2 -29.67 -0.50 49.64
CA LEU A 2 -28.74 0.64 49.47
C LEU A 2 -27.44 0.54 50.29
N ALA A 3 -27.48 -0.10 51.46
CA ALA A 3 -26.35 -0.18 52.38
C ALA A 3 -25.11 -0.85 51.77
N GLY A 4 -25.27 -1.99 51.08
CA GLY A 4 -24.14 -2.72 50.49
C GLY A 4 -23.47 -2.01 49.30
N ALA A 5 -24.21 -1.15 48.58
CA ALA A 5 -23.66 -0.36 47.48
C ALA A 5 -22.85 0.84 48.01
N LEU A 6 -23.31 1.48 49.08
CA LEU A 6 -22.60 2.58 49.73
C LEU A 6 -21.30 2.13 50.41
N CYS A 7 -21.28 0.93 50.99
CA CYS A 7 -20.07 0.38 51.60
C CYS A 7 -18.92 0.14 50.59
N ARG A 8 -19.22 -0.20 49.33
CA ARG A 8 -18.19 -0.37 48.29
C ARG A 8 -17.73 0.97 47.71
N LEU A 9 -18.64 1.94 47.61
CA LEU A 9 -18.29 3.31 47.21
C LEU A 9 -17.31 3.95 48.21
N ALA A 10 -17.46 3.66 49.51
CA ALA A 10 -16.57 4.17 50.56
C ALA A 10 -15.16 3.54 50.53
N ALA A 11 -15.01 2.34 49.97
CA ALA A 11 -13.72 1.65 49.88
C ALA A 11 -12.86 2.12 48.69
N ASP A 12 -13.49 2.55 47.59
CA ASP A 12 -12.80 2.92 46.33
C ASP A 12 -12.65 4.44 46.11
N VAL A 13 -13.12 5.28 47.03
CA VAL A 13 -13.00 6.74 46.91
C VAL A 13 -11.88 7.26 47.82
N PRO A 14 -10.75 7.75 47.27
CA PRO A 14 -9.80 8.51 48.06
C PRO A 14 -10.53 9.72 48.64
N ARG A 15 -10.30 10.07 49.91
CA ARG A 15 -10.82 11.30 50.54
C ARG A 15 -10.48 12.51 49.65
N ALA A 16 -11.40 12.88 48.76
CA ALA A 16 -11.17 13.90 47.75
C ALA A 16 -12.35 14.86 47.75
N SER A 17 -12.00 16.11 48.04
CA SER A 17 -12.62 17.39 47.73
C SER A 17 -14.05 17.38 47.14
N PRO A 18 -14.96 18.24 47.65
CA PRO A 18 -16.35 18.37 47.20
C PRO A 18 -16.54 18.77 45.72
N HIS A 19 -15.47 18.92 44.93
CA HIS A 19 -15.53 19.26 43.51
C HIS A 19 -15.81 18.08 42.56
N ASN A 20 -15.90 16.83 43.03
CA ASN A 20 -16.14 15.67 42.17
C ASN A 20 -17.51 14.98 42.33
N VAL A 21 -18.48 15.67 42.94
CA VAL A 21 -19.89 15.22 43.02
C VAL A 21 -20.47 14.76 41.66
N PRO A 22 -20.26 15.45 40.51
CA PRO A 22 -20.82 15.00 39.23
C PRO A 22 -20.17 13.70 38.71
N GLN A 23 -18.93 13.39 39.10
CA GLN A 23 -18.28 12.13 38.74
C GLN A 23 -18.83 10.98 39.60
N LEU A 24 -19.06 11.24 40.89
CA LEU A 24 -19.68 10.28 41.81
C LEU A 24 -21.09 9.90 41.37
N ALA A 25 -21.91 10.90 41.00
CA ALA A 25 -23.27 10.68 40.49
C ALA A 25 -23.27 9.78 39.24
N ARG A 26 -22.38 10.06 38.28
CA ARG A 26 -22.23 9.23 37.07
C ARG A 26 -21.76 7.81 37.37
N HIS A 27 -20.93 7.63 38.40
CA HIS A 27 -20.47 6.30 38.80
C HIS A 27 -21.59 5.50 39.46
N LEU A 28 -22.37 6.12 40.35
CA LEU A 28 -23.55 5.52 40.96
C LEU A 28 -24.61 5.13 39.92
N GLU A 29 -24.90 6.01 38.96
CA GLU A 29 -25.82 5.70 37.85
C GLU A 29 -25.36 4.47 37.06
N ARG A 30 -24.06 4.38 36.72
CA ARG A 30 -23.51 3.22 36.01
C ARG A 30 -23.61 1.93 36.81
N VAL A 31 -23.28 1.98 38.10
CA VAL A 31 -23.31 0.79 38.97
C VAL A 31 -24.74 0.28 39.16
N LEU A 32 -25.71 1.18 39.34
CA LEU A 32 -27.12 0.81 39.49
C LEU A 32 -27.69 0.19 38.20
N VAL A 33 -27.32 0.73 37.03
CA VAL A 33 -27.77 0.19 35.73
C VAL A 33 -27.22 -1.22 35.49
N ILE A 34 -25.93 -1.46 35.76
CA ILE A 34 -25.30 -2.77 35.57
C ILE A 34 -25.95 -3.84 36.48
N ARG A 35 -26.26 -3.49 37.73
CA ARG A 35 -26.92 -4.42 38.65
C ARG A 35 -28.37 -4.71 38.27
N SER A 36 -29.11 -3.70 37.80
CA SER A 36 -30.48 -3.90 37.29
C SER A 36 -30.54 -4.80 36.05
N ALA A 37 -29.48 -4.81 35.23
CA ALA A 37 -29.38 -5.66 34.05
C ALA A 37 -29.10 -7.13 34.43
N ALA A 38 -28.36 -7.37 35.52
CA ALA A 38 -28.06 -8.70 36.03
C ALA A 38 -29.26 -9.40 36.69
N GLU A 39 -30.24 -8.63 37.19
CA GLU A 39 -31.47 -9.13 37.82
C GLU A 39 -32.64 -9.27 36.82
N SER A 40 -32.48 -8.84 35.57
CA SER A 40 -33.52 -8.92 34.53
C SER A 40 -33.29 -10.10 33.58
N SER A 41 -34.35 -10.84 33.26
CA SER A 41 -34.32 -11.95 32.29
C SER A 41 -33.66 -11.53 30.95
N PRO A 42 -32.78 -12.37 30.36
CA PRO A 42 -31.89 -11.98 29.26
C PRO A 42 -32.59 -11.45 28.00
N ALA A 43 -33.90 -11.69 27.85
CA ALA A 43 -34.70 -11.15 26.74
C ALA A 43 -35.02 -9.64 26.87
N ARG A 44 -34.94 -9.03 28.06
CA ARG A 44 -35.20 -7.58 28.26
C ARG A 44 -33.94 -6.74 28.47
N ALA A 45 -32.78 -7.36 28.75
CA ALA A 45 -31.51 -6.65 28.89
C ALA A 45 -30.98 -6.08 27.57
N SER A 46 -31.38 -6.68 26.44
CA SER A 46 -30.89 -6.32 25.10
C SER A 46 -31.44 -5.00 24.55
N SER A 47 -32.53 -4.45 25.08
CA SER A 47 -33.12 -3.22 24.53
C SER A 47 -32.58 -1.94 25.18
N ARG A 48 -32.03 -2.00 26.40
CA ARG A 48 -31.54 -0.81 27.13
C ARG A 48 -30.07 -0.50 26.87
N THR A 49 -29.25 -1.46 26.46
CA THR A 49 -27.83 -1.22 26.12
C THR A 49 -27.65 -0.51 24.77
N TYR A 50 -28.63 -0.60 23.87
CA TYR A 50 -28.59 0.08 22.56
C TYR A 50 -29.00 1.56 22.62
N ALA A 51 -29.70 2.01 23.67
CA ALA A 51 -30.17 3.39 23.78
C ALA A 51 -29.07 4.40 24.19
N TYR A 52 -27.92 3.95 24.70
CA TYR A 52 -26.83 4.84 25.15
C TYR A 52 -25.65 4.95 24.18
N ALA A 53 -25.72 4.28 23.03
CA ALA A 53 -24.67 4.28 22.02
C ALA A 53 -24.98 5.30 20.89
N ARG A 54 -24.98 6.60 21.20
CA ARG A 54 -24.63 7.72 20.27
C ARG A 54 -24.90 9.09 20.90
N ALA A 55 -23.85 9.68 21.48
CA ALA A 55 -23.73 11.13 21.63
C ALA A 55 -22.25 11.52 21.75
N TYR A 56 -21.53 11.50 20.62
CA TYR A 56 -20.27 12.25 20.50
C TYR A 56 -20.52 13.44 19.59
N ALA A 57 -20.68 14.61 20.21
CA ALA A 57 -20.65 15.89 19.52
C ALA A 57 -19.23 16.12 18.98
N THR A 58 -19.12 16.26 17.66
CA THR A 58 -17.88 16.62 16.98
C THR A 58 -17.57 18.09 17.25
N THR A 59 -16.55 18.40 18.05
CA THR A 59 -15.94 19.73 18.03
C THR A 59 -15.02 19.81 16.81
N THR A 60 -15.36 20.68 15.85
CA THR A 60 -14.55 20.94 14.66
C THR A 60 -13.23 21.61 15.07
N ARG A 61 -12.15 20.85 15.11
CA ARG A 61 -10.80 21.37 15.37
C ARG A 61 -10.29 22.09 14.12
N ALA A 62 -10.05 23.39 14.23
CA ALA A 62 -9.53 24.24 13.15
C ALA A 62 -8.15 23.75 12.67
N THR A 63 -8.06 23.34 11.40
CA THR A 63 -6.85 22.82 10.75
C THR A 63 -6.17 23.89 9.87
N LYS A 64 -5.76 25.02 10.45
CA LYS A 64 -4.83 25.95 9.79
C LYS A 64 -3.79 26.46 10.79
N PRO A 65 -2.49 26.13 10.62
CA PRO A 65 -1.43 26.68 11.46
C PRO A 65 -1.17 28.15 11.10
N THR A 66 -1.18 29.01 12.11
CA THR A 66 -0.92 30.46 12.02
C THR A 66 0.53 30.73 11.60
N ALA A 67 0.76 31.83 10.87
CA ALA A 67 2.01 32.15 10.16
C ALA A 67 3.27 32.23 11.03
N THR A 68 3.13 32.42 12.34
CA THR A 68 4.22 32.51 13.32
C THR A 68 4.97 31.17 13.49
N VAL A 69 4.31 30.03 13.33
CA VAL A 69 4.95 28.70 13.47
C VAL A 69 5.80 28.33 12.24
N LYS A 70 5.50 28.88 11.06
CA LYS A 70 6.28 28.64 9.83
C LYS A 70 7.65 29.33 9.83
N LYS A 71 7.83 30.40 10.62
CA LYS A 71 9.10 31.13 10.72
C LYS A 71 10.12 30.43 11.63
N ALA A 72 9.67 29.74 12.69
CA ALA A 72 10.56 29.05 13.63
C ALA A 72 11.18 27.76 13.05
N VAL A 73 10.45 27.02 12.20
CA VAL A 73 10.96 25.77 11.59
C VAL A 73 11.95 26.04 10.44
N LYS A 74 11.91 27.24 9.84
CA LYS A 74 12.82 27.62 8.74
C LYS A 74 14.16 28.20 9.23
N ALA A 75 14.26 28.59 10.51
CA ALA A 75 15.48 29.13 11.12
C ALA A 75 16.41 28.05 11.69
N ALA A 76 15.90 26.84 11.99
CA ALA A 76 16.70 25.74 12.56
C ALA A 76 17.43 24.86 11.51
N ALA A 77 17.34 25.20 10.22
CA ALA A 77 17.86 24.38 9.12
C ALA A 77 19.01 25.03 8.31
N SER A 78 19.51 26.20 8.72
CA SER A 78 20.50 26.97 7.93
C SER A 78 21.92 27.04 8.52
N GLU A 79 22.24 26.30 9.57
CA GLU A 79 23.57 26.35 10.17
C GLU A 79 24.33 25.03 9.95
N LYS A 80 25.07 24.98 8.82
CA LYS A 80 26.30 24.17 8.63
C LYS A 80 26.91 24.48 7.27
N THR A 81 27.91 25.34 7.28
CA THR A 81 28.87 25.62 6.21
C THR A 81 29.92 24.50 6.09
N PRO A 82 30.47 24.25 4.89
CA PRO A 82 31.83 23.74 4.76
C PRO A 82 32.75 24.76 4.04
N PRO A 83 34.06 24.78 4.35
CA PRO A 83 34.97 25.84 3.91
C PRO A 83 35.51 25.67 2.48
N LYS A 84 35.86 26.84 1.94
CA LYS A 84 36.31 27.20 0.59
C LYS A 84 37.79 26.82 0.35
N LYS A 85 38.14 26.29 -0.83
CA LYS A 85 39.51 26.38 -1.39
C LYS A 85 39.48 26.94 -2.82
N LYS A 86 40.34 27.95 -3.03
CA LYS A 86 40.59 28.81 -4.21
C LYS A 86 41.24 28.00 -5.36
N ALA A 87 40.74 28.05 -6.59
CA ALA A 87 41.07 28.96 -7.73
C ALA A 87 42.28 28.53 -8.62
N ALA A 88 41.95 28.07 -9.85
CA ALA A 88 42.46 28.37 -11.22
C ALA A 88 43.96 28.77 -11.46
N PRO A 89 44.60 28.50 -12.63
CA PRO A 89 44.07 28.82 -13.97
C PRO A 89 44.49 27.94 -15.18
N ALA A 90 44.02 28.38 -16.36
CA ALA A 90 43.98 27.73 -17.67
C ALA A 90 45.16 28.03 -18.63
N LYS A 91 45.06 27.48 -19.87
CA LYS A 91 45.80 27.71 -21.16
C LYS A 91 46.68 26.49 -21.57
N THR A 92 46.89 26.07 -22.82
CA THR A 92 46.58 26.53 -24.20
C THR A 92 47.02 25.44 -25.22
N THR A 93 46.31 25.34 -26.35
CA THR A 93 46.72 25.07 -27.75
C THR A 93 47.88 24.11 -28.14
N ALA A 94 47.53 23.21 -29.08
CA ALA A 94 48.13 22.99 -30.41
C ALA A 94 49.33 22.03 -30.68
N LYS A 95 49.14 21.31 -31.81
CA LYS A 95 50.09 20.89 -32.87
C LYS A 95 50.80 19.51 -32.82
N LYS A 96 50.49 18.76 -33.90
CA LYS A 96 51.14 17.61 -34.56
C LYS A 96 52.55 17.97 -35.11
N PRO A 97 53.46 17.00 -35.36
CA PRO A 97 53.71 16.42 -36.72
C PRO A 97 54.01 14.89 -36.67
N ALA A 98 53.62 13.98 -37.58
CA ALA A 98 53.79 13.79 -39.03
C ALA A 98 55.13 13.12 -39.47
N ALA A 99 55.05 11.88 -40.01
CA ALA A 99 55.95 11.23 -41.00
C ALA A 99 55.48 9.78 -41.28
N LYS A 100 55.53 9.12 -42.46
CA LYS A 100 55.83 9.47 -43.87
C LYS A 100 55.54 8.24 -44.78
N LYS A 101 54.83 8.45 -45.90
CA LYS A 101 54.91 7.88 -47.30
C LYS A 101 54.91 6.34 -47.54
N THR A 102 54.12 5.84 -48.50
CA THR A 102 54.50 5.65 -49.94
C THR A 102 53.24 5.43 -50.83
N LYS A 103 52.96 6.29 -51.83
CA LYS A 103 53.02 6.12 -53.33
C LYS A 103 52.50 4.75 -53.85
N THR A 104 51.47 4.66 -54.70
CA THR A 104 51.56 4.83 -56.17
C THR A 104 50.19 5.07 -56.90
N THR A 105 50.10 6.19 -57.62
CA THR A 105 49.69 6.38 -59.05
C THR A 105 48.57 5.54 -59.73
N LYS A 106 47.42 6.22 -59.90
CA LYS A 106 46.49 6.37 -61.07
C LYS A 106 46.44 5.34 -62.23
N LYS A 107 45.23 4.80 -62.47
CA LYS A 107 44.54 4.74 -63.79
C LYS A 107 43.01 4.92 -63.58
N LYS A 108 42.36 5.66 -64.48
CA LYS A 108 40.93 6.08 -64.56
C LYS A 108 40.33 5.45 -65.85
N PRO A 109 39.00 5.38 -66.09
CA PRO A 109 37.85 5.04 -65.25
C PRO A 109 37.03 3.86 -65.84
N ALA A 110 36.24 3.17 -65.05
CA ALA A 110 35.07 2.43 -65.56
C ALA A 110 33.88 2.72 -64.64
N ALA A 111 32.78 3.17 -65.24
CA ALA A 111 31.55 3.55 -64.58
C ALA A 111 31.03 2.39 -63.70
N LYS A 112 31.02 2.60 -62.38
CA LYS A 112 30.31 1.73 -61.44
C LYS A 112 29.14 2.49 -60.82
N LYS A 113 27.97 1.88 -60.97
CA LYS A 113 26.67 2.21 -60.38
C LYS A 113 26.82 2.72 -58.93
N PRO A 114 25.99 3.69 -58.48
CA PRO A 114 26.11 4.27 -57.15
C PRO A 114 26.00 3.16 -56.09
N ALA A 115 27.09 2.94 -55.38
CA ALA A 115 27.16 2.03 -54.26
C ALA A 115 26.08 2.40 -53.24
N ALA A 116 25.25 1.43 -52.87
CA ALA A 116 24.26 1.56 -51.82
C ALA A 116 24.92 2.20 -50.59
N LYS A 117 24.44 3.38 -50.23
CA LYS A 117 24.88 4.11 -49.03
C LYS A 117 24.79 3.13 -47.86
N LYS A 118 25.94 2.74 -47.31
CA LYS A 118 26.01 2.00 -46.04
C LYS A 118 25.11 2.74 -45.06
N ARG A 119 24.02 2.11 -44.62
CA ARG A 119 23.12 2.66 -43.61
C ARG A 119 23.98 2.96 -42.38
N VAL A 120 24.23 4.24 -42.14
CA VAL A 120 24.82 4.74 -40.90
C VAL A 120 23.95 4.15 -39.80
N LYS A 121 24.53 3.31 -38.94
CA LYS A 121 23.84 2.79 -37.76
C LYS A 121 23.43 4.03 -36.96
N LYS A 122 22.16 4.42 -37.06
CA LYS A 122 21.59 5.50 -36.27
C LYS A 122 21.81 5.08 -34.82
N VAL A 123 22.73 5.76 -34.14
CA VAL A 123 22.98 5.54 -32.72
C VAL A 123 21.64 5.82 -32.06
N LEU A 124 20.99 4.75 -31.59
CA LEU A 124 19.70 4.83 -30.91
C LEU A 124 19.82 5.95 -29.88
N THR A 125 18.99 6.99 -30.00
CA THR A 125 19.00 8.07 -29.02
C THR A 125 18.72 7.46 -27.64
N GLU A 126 19.21 8.08 -26.57
CA GLU A 126 19.06 7.51 -25.23
C GLU A 126 17.60 7.19 -24.90
N GLU A 127 16.68 8.02 -25.40
CA GLU A 127 15.23 7.81 -25.32
C GLU A 127 14.74 6.56 -26.06
N GLU A 128 15.25 6.27 -27.25
CA GLU A 128 14.89 5.06 -27.99
C GLU A 128 15.39 3.80 -27.25
N LYS A 129 16.55 3.88 -26.58
CA LYS A 129 17.08 2.78 -25.76
C LYS A 129 16.20 2.56 -24.53
N GLU A 130 15.70 3.64 -23.92
CA GLU A 130 14.77 3.52 -22.80
C GLU A 130 13.43 2.91 -23.20
N LYS A 131 12.88 3.33 -24.36
CA LYS A 131 11.65 2.75 -24.91
C LYS A 131 11.81 1.26 -25.24
N ALA A 132 12.95 0.86 -25.83
CA ALA A 132 13.27 -0.54 -26.08
C ALA A 132 13.33 -1.35 -24.78
N LYS A 133 14.04 -0.84 -23.76
CA LYS A 133 14.09 -1.47 -22.43
C LYS A 133 12.71 -1.60 -21.79
N ILE A 134 11.85 -0.59 -21.90
CA ILE A 134 10.47 -0.65 -21.40
C ILE A 134 9.67 -1.73 -22.14
N ARG A 135 9.85 -1.87 -23.45
CA ARG A 135 9.19 -2.91 -24.26
C ARG A 135 9.64 -4.32 -23.84
N GLU A 136 10.93 -4.52 -23.64
CA GLU A 136 11.49 -5.78 -23.13
C GLU A 136 10.96 -6.12 -21.73
N LEU A 137 10.92 -5.14 -20.83
CA LEU A 137 10.38 -5.31 -19.49
C LEU A 137 8.89 -5.64 -19.51
N ARG A 138 8.12 -5.04 -20.43
CA ARG A 138 6.70 -5.36 -20.61
C ARG A 138 6.49 -6.78 -21.14
N ALA A 139 7.36 -7.26 -22.04
CA ALA A 139 7.33 -8.64 -22.51
C ALA A 139 7.64 -9.63 -21.36
N LYS A 140 8.65 -9.33 -20.55
CA LYS A 140 9.02 -10.13 -19.37
C LYS A 140 7.99 -10.07 -18.24
N ALA A 141 7.23 -8.99 -18.14
CA ALA A 141 6.26 -8.78 -17.07
C ALA A 141 5.04 -9.72 -17.10
N LEU A 142 4.87 -10.53 -18.15
CA LEU A 142 3.74 -11.43 -18.40
C LEU A 142 2.38 -10.72 -18.30
N LYS A 143 1.65 -10.58 -19.40
CA LYS A 143 0.33 -9.95 -19.35
C LYS A 143 -0.69 -10.93 -18.79
N GLU A 144 -1.28 -10.59 -17.64
CA GLU A 144 -2.36 -11.39 -17.05
C GLU A 144 -3.62 -11.31 -17.93
N PRO A 145 -4.30 -12.45 -18.19
CA PRO A 145 -5.51 -12.48 -19.00
C PRO A 145 -6.68 -11.82 -18.30
N ILE A 146 -6.75 -11.97 -16.97
CA ILE A 146 -7.80 -11.44 -16.11
C ILE A 146 -7.17 -10.59 -15.01
N THR A 147 -7.83 -9.47 -14.68
CA THR A 147 -7.39 -8.62 -13.58
C THR A 147 -7.65 -9.27 -12.23
N GLN A 148 -6.70 -9.15 -11.30
CA GLN A 148 -6.85 -9.63 -9.92
C GLN A 148 -7.90 -8.87 -9.08
N ARG A 149 -8.50 -7.81 -9.61
CA ARG A 149 -9.48 -7.00 -8.88
C ARG A 149 -10.78 -7.78 -8.73
N SER A 150 -11.34 -7.78 -7.51
CA SER A 150 -12.67 -8.32 -7.25
C SER A 150 -13.72 -7.43 -7.91
N LEU A 151 -14.71 -8.05 -8.56
CA LEU A 151 -15.94 -7.37 -8.95
C LEU A 151 -16.85 -7.25 -7.73
N SER A 152 -17.52 -6.12 -7.63
CA SER A 152 -18.64 -5.89 -6.70
C SER A 152 -19.96 -6.06 -7.46
N ALA A 153 -21.06 -6.29 -6.74
CA ALA A 153 -22.42 -6.31 -7.29
C ALA A 153 -22.70 -5.17 -8.27
N PHE A 154 -22.24 -3.95 -7.97
CA PHE A 154 -22.38 -2.81 -8.87
C PHE A 154 -21.72 -3.02 -10.23
N HIS A 155 -20.54 -3.65 -10.28
CA HIS A 155 -19.86 -3.91 -11.55
C HIS A 155 -20.61 -4.93 -12.39
N VAL A 156 -21.18 -5.96 -11.76
CA VAL A 156 -22.01 -6.97 -12.43
C VAL A 156 -23.27 -6.31 -12.97
N PHE A 157 -23.98 -5.54 -12.14
CA PHE A 157 -25.16 -4.77 -12.55
C PHE A 157 -24.88 -3.84 -13.74
N VAL A 158 -23.83 -3.02 -13.65
CA VAL A 158 -23.44 -2.11 -14.74
C VAL A 158 -23.06 -2.88 -16.00
N SER A 159 -22.42 -4.04 -15.89
CA SER A 159 -22.08 -4.85 -17.05
C SER A 159 -23.31 -5.41 -17.77
N GLU A 160 -24.41 -5.66 -17.05
CA GLU A 160 -25.70 -6.05 -17.62
C GLU A 160 -26.43 -4.85 -18.20
N PHE A 161 -26.46 -3.74 -17.46
CA PHE A 161 -27.13 -2.51 -17.87
C PHE A 161 -26.48 -1.85 -19.10
N ALA A 162 -25.15 -1.92 -19.19
CA ALA A 162 -24.38 -1.36 -20.29
C ALA A 162 -24.16 -2.36 -21.45
N ARG A 163 -24.96 -3.44 -21.54
CA ARG A 163 -24.94 -4.33 -22.70
C ARG A 163 -25.26 -3.52 -23.97
N GLY A 164 -24.46 -3.74 -25.02
CA GLY A 164 -24.50 -2.99 -26.27
C GLY A 164 -23.44 -1.90 -26.36
N LYS A 165 -22.78 -1.77 -27.52
CA LYS A 165 -21.75 -0.76 -27.74
C LYS A 165 -22.37 0.65 -27.70
N PRO A 166 -21.92 1.57 -26.82
CA PRO A 166 -22.36 2.95 -26.87
C PRO A 166 -21.81 3.60 -28.14
N SER A 167 -22.62 4.42 -28.82
CA SER A 167 -22.21 5.11 -30.05
C SER A 167 -21.30 6.31 -29.77
N SER A 168 -21.32 6.85 -28.54
CA SER A 168 -20.46 7.95 -28.12
C SER A 168 -20.08 7.88 -26.63
N ASN A 169 -18.99 8.57 -26.25
CA ASN A 169 -18.54 8.66 -24.85
C ASN A 169 -19.59 9.31 -23.93
N ASN A 170 -20.33 10.31 -24.42
CA ASN A 170 -21.36 10.98 -23.63
C ASN A 170 -22.52 10.04 -23.29
N GLN A 171 -22.98 9.24 -24.27
CA GLN A 171 -24.01 8.23 -24.03
C GLN A 171 -23.55 7.16 -23.04
N GLN A 172 -22.26 6.81 -23.04
CA GLN A 172 -21.72 5.87 -22.06
C GLN A 172 -21.77 6.44 -20.64
N LEU A 173 -21.40 7.71 -20.46
CA LEU A 173 -21.47 8.39 -19.18
C LEU A 173 -22.91 8.45 -18.67
N GLU A 174 -23.86 8.81 -19.52
CA GLU A 174 -25.28 8.84 -19.17
C GLU A 174 -25.80 7.46 -18.73
N LYS A 175 -25.48 6.39 -19.48
CA LYS A 175 -25.83 5.02 -19.10
C LYS A 175 -25.28 4.64 -17.72
N ILE A 176 -24.02 4.99 -17.42
CA ILE A 176 -23.41 4.70 -16.11
C ILE A 176 -24.10 5.52 -15.01
N THR A 177 -24.43 6.78 -15.26
CA THR A 177 -25.14 7.61 -14.27
C THR A 177 -26.55 7.07 -13.98
N ASN A 178 -27.26 6.60 -14.99
CA ASN A 178 -28.58 5.98 -14.84
C ASN A 178 -28.46 4.64 -14.11
N ALA A 179 -27.50 3.78 -14.48
CA ALA A 179 -27.21 2.55 -13.77
C ALA A 179 -26.90 2.79 -12.29
N THR A 180 -26.20 3.89 -11.97
CA THR A 180 -25.90 4.25 -10.58
C THR A 180 -27.16 4.64 -9.80
N LYS A 181 -28.12 5.33 -10.43
CA LYS A 181 -29.40 5.68 -9.80
C LYS A 181 -30.25 4.44 -9.58
N GLU A 182 -30.36 3.57 -10.58
CA GLU A 182 -31.12 2.33 -10.50
C GLU A 182 -30.53 1.36 -9.49
N PHE A 183 -29.20 1.20 -9.45
CA PHE A 183 -28.54 0.36 -8.47
C PHE A 183 -28.84 0.78 -7.02
N LYS A 184 -28.95 2.08 -6.77
CA LYS A 184 -29.33 2.62 -5.45
C LYS A 184 -30.81 2.41 -5.12
N ALA A 185 -31.66 2.24 -6.13
CA ALA A 185 -33.09 1.98 -5.99
C ALA A 185 -33.42 0.48 -5.91
N LEU A 186 -32.44 -0.40 -6.07
CA LEU A 186 -32.65 -1.86 -5.97
C LEU A 186 -33.16 -2.26 -4.59
N SER A 187 -34.07 -3.23 -4.58
CA SER A 187 -34.51 -3.88 -3.35
C SER A 187 -33.37 -4.71 -2.73
N PRO A 188 -33.42 -4.98 -1.40
CA PRO A 188 -32.42 -5.83 -0.74
C PRO A 188 -32.26 -7.21 -1.39
N ALA A 189 -33.36 -7.84 -1.83
CA ALA A 189 -33.34 -9.13 -2.49
C ALA A 189 -32.58 -9.10 -3.84
N GLN A 190 -32.78 -8.04 -4.64
CA GLN A 190 -32.04 -7.86 -5.89
C GLN A 190 -30.55 -7.59 -5.63
N LEU A 191 -30.24 -6.83 -4.59
CA LEU A 191 -28.86 -6.56 -4.19
C LEU A 191 -28.15 -7.87 -3.77
N GLU A 192 -28.82 -8.74 -3.01
CA GLU A 192 -28.31 -10.06 -2.65
C GLU A 192 -28.08 -10.95 -3.88
N HIS A 193 -28.99 -10.93 -4.86
CA HIS A 193 -28.80 -11.63 -6.14
C HIS A 193 -27.50 -11.17 -6.85
N TYR A 194 -27.27 -9.86 -6.97
CA TYR A 194 -26.04 -9.34 -7.58
C TYR A 194 -24.78 -9.62 -6.76
N ASN A 195 -24.88 -9.66 -5.43
CA ASN A 195 -23.77 -10.09 -4.58
C ASN A 195 -23.41 -11.56 -4.85
N HIS A 196 -24.41 -12.44 -4.99
CA HIS A 196 -24.19 -13.84 -5.31
C HIS A 196 -23.48 -13.98 -6.66
N LEU A 197 -23.98 -13.32 -7.71
CA LEU A 197 -23.34 -13.31 -9.03
C LEU A 197 -21.90 -12.76 -8.99
N ALA A 198 -21.67 -11.68 -8.25
CA ALA A 198 -20.33 -11.11 -8.09
C ALA A 198 -19.36 -12.11 -7.43
N ASN A 199 -19.82 -12.84 -6.41
CA ASN A 199 -19.04 -13.86 -5.73
C ASN A 199 -18.70 -15.04 -6.64
N GLU A 200 -19.68 -15.55 -7.39
CA GLU A 200 -19.48 -16.62 -8.36
C GLU A 200 -18.47 -16.23 -9.44
N GLN A 201 -18.64 -15.05 -10.05
CA GLN A 201 -17.70 -14.54 -11.05
C GLN A 201 -16.30 -14.28 -10.44
N ASN A 202 -16.21 -13.83 -9.19
CA ASN A 202 -14.94 -13.66 -8.48
C ASN A 202 -14.23 -15.01 -8.29
N ALA A 203 -14.97 -16.05 -7.91
CA ALA A 203 -14.44 -17.40 -7.75
C ALA A 203 -13.92 -17.95 -9.09
N ALA A 204 -14.70 -17.83 -10.17
CA ALA A 204 -14.30 -18.24 -11.51
C ALA A 204 -13.05 -17.51 -12.00
N ARG A 205 -13.00 -16.17 -11.86
CA ARG A 205 -11.83 -15.35 -12.23
C ARG A 205 -10.59 -15.72 -11.43
N LYS A 206 -10.74 -16.00 -10.12
CA LYS A 206 -9.64 -16.45 -9.28
C LYS A 206 -9.13 -17.83 -9.72
N ALA A 207 -10.03 -18.75 -10.06
CA ALA A 207 -9.67 -20.07 -10.54
C ALA A 207 -8.92 -20.00 -11.88
N GLU A 208 -9.40 -19.20 -12.84
CA GLU A 208 -8.71 -19.00 -14.12
C GLU A 208 -7.35 -18.33 -13.95
N PHE A 209 -7.27 -17.30 -13.10
CA PHE A 209 -6.00 -16.65 -12.79
C PHE A 209 -5.01 -17.62 -12.14
N ASN A 210 -5.46 -18.48 -11.21
CA ASN A 210 -4.63 -19.50 -10.60
C ASN A 210 -4.16 -20.54 -11.63
N LYS A 211 -5.05 -21.01 -12.52
CA LYS A 211 -4.68 -21.91 -13.63
C LYS A 211 -3.61 -21.29 -14.52
N TRP A 212 -3.76 -20.01 -14.85
CA TRP A 212 -2.79 -19.24 -15.62
C TRP A 212 -1.45 -19.09 -14.88
N ILE A 213 -1.44 -18.83 -13.57
CA ILE A 213 -0.20 -18.82 -12.78
C ILE A 213 0.46 -20.20 -12.79
N MET A 214 -0.33 -21.25 -12.62
CA MET A 214 0.16 -22.62 -12.52
C MET A 214 0.77 -23.16 -13.82
N SER A 215 0.48 -22.56 -14.97
CA SER A 215 1.10 -22.90 -16.26
C SER A 215 2.53 -22.36 -16.42
N TYR A 216 2.94 -21.38 -15.59
CA TYR A 216 4.31 -20.87 -15.56
C TYR A 216 5.11 -21.51 -14.44
N THR A 217 6.44 -21.47 -14.58
CA THR A 217 7.34 -21.89 -13.51
C THR A 217 7.44 -20.80 -12.44
N PRO A 218 7.67 -21.15 -11.15
CA PRO A 218 7.87 -20.16 -10.09
C PRO A 218 8.99 -19.17 -10.40
N GLN A 219 10.05 -19.63 -11.08
CA GLN A 219 11.17 -18.78 -11.50
C GLN A 219 10.77 -17.77 -12.58
N GLN A 220 9.94 -18.16 -13.55
CA GLN A 220 9.39 -17.23 -14.55
C GLN A 220 8.53 -16.15 -13.87
N ILE A 221 7.70 -16.53 -12.91
CA ILE A 221 6.86 -15.59 -12.14
C ILE A 221 7.74 -14.64 -11.31
N ARG A 222 8.84 -15.13 -10.72
CA ARG A 222 9.83 -14.28 -10.03
C ARG A 222 10.44 -13.25 -10.98
N ILE A 223 10.89 -13.67 -12.16
CA ILE A 223 11.45 -12.77 -13.19
C ILE A 223 10.39 -11.74 -13.65
N ALA A 224 9.15 -12.17 -13.86
CA ALA A 224 8.06 -11.28 -14.22
C ALA A 224 7.78 -10.24 -13.13
N ASN A 225 7.76 -10.65 -11.86
CA ASN A 225 7.60 -9.74 -10.73
C ASN A 225 8.73 -8.71 -10.61
N LEU A 226 9.98 -9.10 -10.86
CA LEU A 226 11.11 -8.18 -10.93
C LEU A 226 10.93 -7.17 -12.08
N ALA A 227 10.53 -7.63 -13.25
CA ALA A 227 10.25 -6.76 -14.39
C ALA A 227 9.10 -5.78 -14.10
N ARG A 228 8.00 -6.25 -13.48
CA ARG A 228 6.87 -5.41 -13.02
C ARG A 228 7.31 -4.35 -12.01
N ALA A 229 8.15 -4.71 -11.03
CA ALA A 229 8.70 -3.75 -10.06
C ALA A 229 9.59 -2.69 -10.73
N TYR A 230 10.43 -3.11 -11.67
CA TYR A 230 11.30 -2.20 -12.42
C TYR A 230 10.50 -1.24 -13.32
N LEU A 231 9.41 -1.73 -13.95
CA LEU A 231 8.46 -0.90 -14.69
C LEU A 231 7.80 0.15 -13.79
N ARG A 232 7.35 -0.22 -12.58
CA ARG A 232 6.78 0.75 -11.62
C ARG A 232 7.76 1.85 -11.28
N LYS A 233 9.03 1.51 -11.05
CA LYS A 233 10.08 2.51 -10.77
C LYS A 233 10.36 3.42 -11.97
N LYS A 234 10.47 2.85 -13.17
CA LYS A 234 10.80 3.62 -14.39
C LYS A 234 9.68 4.54 -14.87
N LEU A 235 8.44 4.16 -14.62
CA LEU A 235 7.26 4.93 -15.02
C LEU A 235 6.66 5.74 -13.85
N ALA A 236 7.27 5.69 -12.66
CA ALA A 236 6.88 6.53 -11.54
C ALA A 236 6.96 8.00 -11.93
N GLY A 237 5.89 8.76 -11.66
CA GLY A 237 5.80 10.19 -11.98
C GLY A 237 5.56 10.53 -13.46
N LYS A 238 5.67 9.56 -14.38
CA LYS A 238 5.40 9.77 -15.82
C LYS A 238 3.93 9.57 -16.19
N GLN A 239 3.15 8.93 -15.32
CA GLN A 239 1.74 8.61 -15.55
C GLN A 239 0.92 8.84 -14.27
N LYS A 240 -0.36 9.17 -14.43
CA LYS A 240 -1.31 9.28 -13.32
C LYS A 240 -1.63 7.88 -12.79
N GLY A 241 -0.93 7.48 -11.73
CA GLY A 241 -1.12 6.19 -11.05
C GLY A 241 -0.09 5.12 -11.42
N HIS A 242 -0.32 3.89 -10.96
CA HIS A 242 0.55 2.77 -11.27
C HIS A 242 0.39 2.31 -12.73
N PRO A 243 1.48 1.97 -13.44
CA PRO A 243 1.39 1.48 -14.81
C PRO A 243 0.56 0.19 -14.89
N SER A 244 -0.17 0.01 -16.00
CA SER A 244 -0.96 -1.21 -16.22
C SER A 244 -0.09 -2.48 -16.18
N HIS A 245 -0.67 -3.59 -15.71
CA HIS A 245 -0.03 -4.92 -15.60
C HIS A 245 1.24 -4.92 -14.75
N THR A 246 1.32 -4.06 -13.73
CA THR A 246 2.48 -4.01 -12.81
C THR A 246 2.20 -4.46 -11.37
N THR A 247 0.97 -4.91 -11.10
CA THR A 247 0.59 -5.55 -9.82
C THR A 247 1.45 -6.79 -9.59
N ARG A 248 1.84 -7.10 -8.36
CA ARG A 248 2.65 -8.28 -8.07
C ARG A 248 1.83 -9.56 -8.29
N LEU A 249 2.37 -10.51 -9.05
CA LEU A 249 1.85 -11.88 -9.17
C LEU A 249 2.15 -12.66 -7.89
N ILE A 250 1.12 -13.31 -7.35
CA ILE A 250 1.21 -14.12 -6.14
C ILE A 250 1.14 -15.58 -6.57
N ASP A 251 2.26 -16.30 -6.43
CA ASP A 251 2.32 -17.73 -6.67
C ASP A 251 2.14 -18.48 -5.34
N PRO A 252 1.13 -19.36 -5.19
CA PRO A 252 0.96 -20.17 -3.99
C PRO A 252 2.09 -21.18 -3.76
N ARG A 253 2.83 -21.56 -4.81
CA ARG A 253 3.98 -22.48 -4.71
C ARG A 253 5.23 -21.82 -4.14
N HIS A 254 5.25 -20.47 -4.10
CA HIS A 254 6.40 -19.74 -3.61
C HIS A 254 6.43 -19.77 -2.08
N VAL A 255 7.45 -20.42 -1.52
CA VAL A 255 7.68 -20.46 -0.07
C VAL A 255 7.83 -19.04 0.46
N LYS A 256 7.08 -18.72 1.52
CA LYS A 256 7.23 -17.43 2.20
C LYS A 256 8.58 -17.40 2.88
N VAL A 257 9.33 -16.31 2.72
CA VAL A 257 10.65 -16.14 3.38
C VAL A 257 10.52 -16.33 4.90
N ALA A 258 11.51 -16.99 5.49
CA ALA A 258 11.62 -17.19 6.93
C ALA A 258 11.55 -15.85 7.69
N LEU A 259 10.85 -15.87 8.82
CA LEU A 259 10.69 -14.70 9.67
C LEU A 259 11.99 -14.44 10.42
N ASN A 260 12.43 -13.18 10.47
CA ASN A 260 13.55 -12.76 11.32
C ASN A 260 13.13 -12.88 12.80
N PRO A 261 14.07 -13.18 13.73
CA PRO A 261 13.82 -13.19 15.18
C PRO A 261 12.97 -12.01 15.68
N TYR A 262 13.27 -10.79 15.25
CA TYR A 262 12.51 -9.60 15.64
C TYR A 262 11.05 -9.66 15.16
N THR A 263 10.79 -10.23 13.98
CA THR A 263 9.43 -10.35 13.45
C THR A 263 8.61 -11.38 14.24
N LEU A 264 9.24 -12.42 14.77
CA LEU A 264 8.61 -13.37 15.68
C LEU A 264 8.24 -12.68 17.00
N PHE A 265 9.19 -11.97 17.62
CA PHE A 265 8.91 -11.17 18.81
C PHE A 265 7.79 -10.16 18.57
N PHE A 266 7.85 -9.42 17.47
CA PHE A 266 6.83 -8.44 17.11
C PHE A 266 5.44 -9.07 16.98
N ARG A 267 5.35 -10.25 16.33
CA ARG A 267 4.11 -11.02 16.20
C ARG A 267 3.57 -11.41 17.57
N ASP A 268 4.42 -11.99 18.41
CA ASP A 268 4.01 -12.52 19.72
C ASP A 268 3.57 -11.38 20.65
N ARG A 269 4.30 -10.26 20.59
CA ARG A 269 4.02 -9.06 21.38
C ARG A 269 2.75 -8.33 20.92
N HIS A 270 2.41 -8.38 19.63
CA HIS A 270 1.11 -7.94 19.16
C HIS A 270 -0.03 -8.89 19.53
N ALA A 271 0.24 -10.19 19.64
CA ALA A 271 -0.75 -11.20 19.99
C ALA A 271 -1.23 -11.09 21.45
N THR A 272 -0.42 -10.52 22.36
CA THR A 272 -0.83 -10.30 23.77
C THR A 272 -2.02 -9.35 23.89
N GLY A 273 -2.22 -8.47 22.91
CA GLY A 273 -3.35 -7.54 22.87
C GLY A 273 -3.17 -6.25 23.67
N ASP A 274 -2.00 -6.01 24.26
CA ASP A 274 -1.74 -4.78 25.05
C ASP A 274 -1.73 -3.51 24.18
N PHE A 275 -1.60 -3.67 22.86
CA PHE A 275 -1.65 -2.57 21.89
C PHE A 275 -3.03 -2.39 21.23
N LYS A 276 -4.08 -3.02 21.75
CA LYS A 276 -5.45 -2.82 21.26
C LYS A 276 -5.87 -1.37 21.49
N GLY A 277 -6.21 -0.66 20.41
CA GLY A 277 -6.61 0.75 20.46
C GLY A 277 -5.47 1.76 20.29
N ILE A 278 -4.21 1.30 20.28
CA ILE A 278 -3.05 2.14 19.95
C ILE A 278 -2.84 2.12 18.43
N PRO A 279 -2.54 3.26 17.77
CA PRO A 279 -2.14 3.26 16.38
C PRO A 279 -0.95 2.32 16.14
N VAL A 280 -1.02 1.49 15.10
CA VAL A 280 0.01 0.47 14.79
C VAL A 280 1.42 1.06 14.74
N GLY A 281 1.55 2.30 14.26
CA GLY A 281 2.84 3.00 14.20
C GLY A 281 3.45 3.30 15.57
N ASP A 282 2.63 3.59 16.58
CA ASP A 282 3.11 3.88 17.94
C ASP A 282 3.33 2.59 18.73
N ALA A 283 2.46 1.60 18.55
CA ALA A 283 2.69 0.23 19.04
C ALA A 283 4.04 -0.31 18.54
N ALA A 284 4.34 -0.17 17.26
CA ALA A 284 5.58 -0.65 16.68
C ALA A 284 6.83 0.03 17.26
N LYS A 285 6.74 1.32 17.66
CA LYS A 285 7.85 2.01 18.34
C LYS A 285 8.11 1.45 19.73
N LEU A 286 7.05 1.19 20.49
CA LEU A 286 7.14 0.60 21.82
C LEU A 286 7.73 -0.81 21.77
N ILE A 287 7.22 -1.66 20.88
CA ILE A 287 7.75 -3.02 20.66
C ILE A 287 9.21 -2.96 20.20
N GLY A 288 9.56 -2.01 19.33
CA GLY A 288 10.94 -1.79 18.90
C GLY A 288 11.87 -1.37 20.04
N ALA A 289 11.38 -0.60 21.02
CA ALA A 289 12.13 -0.23 22.22
C ALA A 289 12.28 -1.42 23.18
N GLU A 290 11.20 -2.18 23.39
CA GLU A 290 11.22 -3.42 24.17
C GLU A 290 12.23 -4.41 23.60
N TRP A 291 12.23 -4.66 22.28
CA TRP A 291 13.19 -5.55 21.64
C TRP A 291 14.65 -5.13 21.88
N LYS A 292 14.93 -3.82 21.88
CA LYS A 292 16.27 -3.33 22.16
C LYS A 292 16.66 -3.55 23.61
N ALA A 293 15.71 -3.40 24.53
CA ALA A 293 15.90 -3.58 25.97
C ALA A 293 15.98 -5.07 26.42
N LEU A 294 15.50 -6.02 25.60
CA LEU A 294 15.60 -7.45 25.90
C LEU A 294 17.06 -7.91 26.06
N ASN A 295 17.26 -8.85 26.97
CA ASN A 295 18.56 -9.47 27.20
C ASN A 295 18.92 -10.47 26.08
N GLU A 296 20.21 -10.79 25.96
CA GLU A 296 20.71 -11.72 24.93
C GLU A 296 19.99 -13.09 25.02
N SER A 297 19.76 -13.60 26.24
CA SER A 297 19.06 -14.87 26.47
C SER A 297 17.63 -14.89 25.94
N GLU A 298 16.88 -13.81 26.10
CA GLU A 298 15.52 -13.69 25.61
C GLU A 298 15.48 -13.56 24.09
N LYS A 299 16.47 -12.85 23.51
CA LYS A 299 16.66 -12.77 22.06
C LYS A 299 17.05 -14.13 21.46
N GLN A 300 17.84 -14.94 22.16
CA GLN A 300 18.25 -16.27 21.71
C GLN A 300 17.06 -17.20 21.46
N LYS A 301 15.99 -17.12 22.27
CA LYS A 301 14.75 -17.86 22.03
C LYS A 301 14.18 -17.56 20.64
N TYR A 302 14.09 -16.29 20.27
CA TYR A 302 13.57 -15.92 18.95
C TYR A 302 14.55 -16.23 17.81
N GLN A 303 15.86 -16.25 18.10
CA GLN A 303 16.87 -16.68 17.12
C GLN A 303 16.78 -18.16 16.81
N SER A 304 16.64 -19.01 17.83
CA SER A 304 16.50 -20.45 17.64
C SER A 304 15.19 -20.79 16.90
N GLU A 305 14.08 -20.14 17.27
CA GLU A 305 12.80 -20.29 16.56
C GLU A 305 12.88 -19.83 15.10
N ALA A 306 13.53 -18.69 14.83
CA ALA A 306 13.71 -18.21 13.46
C ALA A 306 14.57 -19.16 12.62
N ASN A 307 15.64 -19.69 13.19
CA ASN A 307 16.51 -20.67 12.54
C ASN A 307 15.77 -21.98 12.27
N ALA A 308 14.96 -22.45 13.23
CA ALA A 308 14.13 -23.65 13.06
C ALA A 308 13.07 -23.45 11.96
N LEU A 309 12.47 -22.27 11.85
CA LEU A 309 11.55 -21.94 10.75
C LEU A 309 12.27 -21.84 9.41
N ALA A 310 13.48 -21.29 9.37
CA ALA A 310 14.29 -21.22 8.15
C ALA A 310 14.70 -22.61 7.66
N ALA A 311 15.00 -23.54 8.56
CA ALA A 311 15.36 -24.92 8.21
C ALA A 311 14.18 -25.76 7.68
N LYS A 312 12.93 -25.37 7.95
CA LYS A 312 11.72 -26.07 7.50
C LYS A 312 11.21 -25.65 6.11
N GLN A 313 11.86 -24.66 5.49
CA GLN A 313 11.44 -24.02 4.23
C GLN A 313 12.27 -24.49 3.05
#